data_AF-A0A376KZU7-F1
#
_entry.id   AF-A0A376KZU7-F1
#
_cell.length_a   1.000
_cell.length_b   1.000
_cell.length_c   1.000
_cell.angle_alpha   90.00
_cell.angle_beta   90.00
_cell.angle_gamma   90.00
#
_symmetry.space_group_name_H-M   'P 1'
#
loop_
_entity.id
_entity.type
_entity.pdbx_description
1 polymer ?
#
loop_
_entity_poly.entity_id
_entity_poly.type
_entity_poly.pdbx_seq_one_letter_code
_entity_poly.pdbx_strand_id
1 'polypeptide(L)' 'MFSLTGGVDNLFDKRLWRAGNAQTTGDLAGANYIAGAGAYTYNEPGRTWYMSVNTHF' A
#
# COMPACT_ATOMS: atom_id res chain seq x y z
N MET A 1 -5.66 -35.51 -0.23
CA MET A 1 -4.34 -34.97 0.18
C MET A 1 -4.51 -33.64 0.93
N PHE A 2 -3.71 -33.40 1.97
CA PHE A 2 -3.73 -32.19 2.81
C PHE A 2 -2.44 -31.36 2.58
N SER A 3 -2.54 -30.04 2.53
CA SER A 3 -1.39 -29.13 2.49
C SER A 3 -1.56 -27.90 3.39
N LEU A 4 -0.43 -27.43 3.92
CA LEU A 4 -0.33 -26.23 4.75
C LEU A 4 0.81 -25.34 4.24
N THR A 5 0.55 -24.05 4.08
CA THR A 5 1.53 -23.03 3.69
C THR A 5 1.42 -21.84 4.63
N GLY A 6 2.55 -21.29 5.08
CA GLY A 6 2.60 -20.05 5.83
C GLY A 6 3.76 -19.18 5.37
N GLY A 7 3.64 -17.87 5.55
CA GLY A 7 4.65 -16.92 5.11
C GLY A 7 4.45 -15.52 5.67
N VAL A 8 5.38 -14.64 5.30
CA VAL A 8 5.36 -13.22 5.64
C VAL A 8 5.77 -12.39 4.43
N ASP A 9 4.93 -11.43 4.07
CA ASP A 9 5.23 -10.43 3.05
C ASP A 9 5.81 -9.18 3.71
N ASN A 10 6.68 -8.47 2.97
CA ASN A 10 7.39 -7.28 3.45
C ASN A 10 8.16 -7.50 4.77
N LEU A 11 9.15 -8.42 4.73
CA LEU A 11 9.96 -8.83 5.89
C LEU A 11 10.75 -7.68 6.57
N PHE A 12 10.86 -6.50 5.96
CA PHE A 12 11.53 -5.36 6.59
C PHE A 12 10.58 -4.21 6.91
N ASP A 13 9.26 -4.43 6.79
CA ASP A 13 8.21 -3.43 7.02
C ASP A 13 8.47 -2.09 6.31
N LYS A 14 8.94 -2.15 5.06
CA LYS A 14 9.12 -0.95 4.26
C LYS A 14 7.76 -0.43 3.81
N ARG A 15 7.45 0.82 4.15
CA ARG A 15 6.14 1.44 3.90
C ARG A 15 6.25 2.66 3.01
N LEU A 16 5.19 2.88 2.23
CA LEU A 16 4.90 4.08 1.46
C LEU A 16 3.46 4.50 1.75
N TRP A 17 3.23 5.81 1.81
CA TRP A 17 1.90 6.37 2.03
C TRP A 17 1.48 7.24 0.86
N ARG A 18 0.22 7.08 0.44
CA ARG A 18 -0.41 7.98 -0.52
C ARG A 18 -0.57 9.36 0.12
N ALA A 19 0.01 10.37 -0.52
CA ALA A 19 -0.09 11.76 -0.07
C ALA A 19 -1.16 12.57 -0.84
N GLY A 20 -1.68 12.04 -1.95
CA GLY A 20 -2.71 12.71 -2.75
C GLY A 20 -2.71 12.27 -4.20
N ASN A 21 -3.34 13.08 -5.06
CA ASN A 21 -3.25 12.92 -6.51
C ASN A 21 -1.88 13.37 -7.01
N ALA A 22 -1.46 12.88 -8.18
CA ALA A 22 -0.14 13.21 -8.74
C ALA A 22 0.05 14.73 -8.96
N GLN A 23 -1.00 15.40 -9.43
CA GLN A 23 -1.01 16.83 -9.72
C GLN A 23 -1.79 17.62 -8.66
N THR A 24 -1.45 18.90 -8.55
CA THR A 24 -2.13 19.86 -7.67
C THR A 24 -3.59 20.04 -8.10
N THR A 25 -4.48 20.18 -7.11
CA THR A 25 -5.84 20.69 -7.31
C THR A 25 -5.96 22.06 -6.64
N GLY A 26 -6.52 23.02 -7.36
CA GLY A 26 -6.58 24.42 -6.92
C GLY A 26 -5.38 25.25 -7.42
N ASP A 27 -5.23 26.44 -6.86
CA ASP A 27 -4.17 27.39 -7.20
C ASP A 27 -3.14 27.45 -6.07
N LEU A 28 -1.88 27.16 -6.37
CA LEU A 28 -0.77 27.20 -5.40
C LEU A 28 -0.55 28.61 -4.81
N ALA A 29 -0.97 29.67 -5.51
CA ALA A 29 -0.93 31.04 -5.02
C ALA A 29 -2.26 31.50 -4.37
N GLY A 30 -3.30 30.67 -4.45
CA GLY A 30 -4.63 30.95 -3.93
C GLY A 30 -4.86 30.45 -2.50
N ALA A 31 -6.03 30.76 -1.95
CA ALA A 31 -6.39 30.39 -0.58
C ALA A 31 -6.80 28.91 -0.39
N ASN A 32 -7.13 28.20 -1.48
CA ASN A 32 -7.59 26.81 -1.43
C ASN A 32 -6.84 25.96 -2.45
N TYR A 33 -5.92 25.12 -1.99
CA TYR A 33 -5.23 24.13 -2.83
C TYR A 33 -4.85 22.86 -2.06
N ILE A 34 -4.65 21.78 -2.81
CA ILE A 34 -3.99 20.56 -2.37
C ILE A 34 -2.82 20.32 -3.34
N ALA A 35 -1.59 20.45 -2.85
CA ALA A 35 -0.40 20.27 -3.68
C ALA A 35 -0.31 18.83 -4.20
N GLY A 36 0.14 18.68 -5.44
CA GLY A 36 0.35 17.37 -6.05
C GLY A 36 1.37 16.54 -5.30
N ALA A 37 1.09 15.25 -5.12
CA ALA A 37 1.93 14.29 -4.42
C ALA A 37 3.05 13.70 -5.30
N GLY A 38 3.14 14.09 -6.58
CA GLY A 38 4.07 13.49 -7.53
C GLY A 38 3.84 11.98 -7.66
N ALA A 39 4.86 11.17 -7.35
CA ALA A 39 4.78 9.72 -7.42
C ALA A 39 4.19 9.03 -6.16
N TYR A 40 3.92 9.78 -5.08
CA TYR A 40 3.38 9.23 -3.82
C TYR A 40 1.86 9.03 -3.87
N THR A 41 1.39 8.20 -4.81
CA THR A 41 -0.04 8.05 -5.15
C THR A 41 -0.66 6.74 -4.67
N TYR A 42 0.10 5.87 -4.00
CA TYR A 42 -0.39 4.60 -3.50
C TYR A 42 0.19 4.28 -2.12
N ASN A 43 -0.41 3.30 -1.45
CA ASN A 43 0.05 2.77 -0.19
C ASN A 43 0.80 1.45 -0.42
N GLU A 44 2.02 1.34 0.09
CA GLU A 44 2.71 0.06 0.20
C GLU A 44 2.39 -0.50 1.60
N PRO A 45 1.69 -1.65 1.68
CA PRO A 45 1.33 -2.24 2.97
C PRO A 45 2.58 -2.63 3.75
N GLY A 46 2.48 -2.56 5.07
CA GLY A 46 3.55 -3.03 5.95
C GLY A 46 3.68 -4.55 5.96
N ARG A 47 4.52 -5.03 6.87
CA ARG A 47 4.69 -6.46 7.13
C ARG A 47 3.34 -7.14 7.39
N THR A 48 3.09 -8.22 6.65
CA THR A 48 1.84 -8.98 6.74
C THR A 48 2.13 -10.48 6.80
N TRP A 49 1.55 -11.18 7.78
CA TRP A 49 1.68 -12.63 7.94
C TRP A 49 0.48 -13.33 7.30
N TYR A 50 0.71 -14.45 6.63
CA TYR A 50 -0.36 -15.23 6.01
C TYR A 50 -0.19 -16.74 6.24
N MET A 51 -1.31 -17.45 6.17
CA MET A 51 -1.38 -18.90 6.27
C MET A 51 -2.50 -19.42 5.38
N SER A 52 -2.29 -20.58 4.75
CA SER A 52 -3.26 -21.25 3.88
C SER A 52 -3.29 -22.74 4.22
N VAL A 53 -4.50 -23.26 4.39
CA VAL A 53 -4.79 -24.68 4.66
C VAL A 53 -5.67 -25.19 3.52
N ASN A 54 -5.25 -26.28 2.85
CA ASN A 54 -6.00 -26.84 1.73
C ASN A 54 -6.20 -28.34 1.90
N THR A 55 -7.45 -28.79 1.79
CA THR A 55 -7.86 -30.20 1.87
C THR A 55 -8.46 -30.64 0.53
N HIS A 56 -7.98 -31.76 -0.01
CA HIS A 56 -8.49 -32.38 -1.24
C HIS A 56 -8.82 -33.84 -0.98
N PHE A 57 -9.84 -34.37 -1.65
CA PHE A 57 -10.28 -35.77 -1.54
C PHE A 57 -10.14 -36.48 -2.88
#